data_AF-A0A7C2JNE2-F1
#
_entry.id   AF-A0A7C2JNE2-F1
#
_cell.length_a   1.000
_cell.length_b   1.000
_cell.length_c   1.000
_cell.angle_alpha   90.00
_cell.angle_beta   90.00
_cell.angle_gamma   90.00
#
_symmetry.space_group_name_H-M   'P 1'
#
loop_
_entity.id
_entity.type
_entity.pdbx_description
1 polymer ?
#
loop_
_entity_poly.entity_id
_entity_poly.type
_entity_poly.pdbx_seq_one_letter_code
_entity_poly.pdbx_strand_id
1 'polypeptide(L)'
;MEEPRPQEPETERNEEGEEAEETPMGEGTHDTGILVCHVESKIRYTLQAIVRKGSGQIFVDGEPLTELMERGTVSRLADLLRTLRRERLKSWDIDLHFSDPSWRERLVPEVLAYTLNEALTNLLSRL
;
A
#
# COMPACT_ATOMS: atom_id res chain seq x y z
N MET A 1 30.71 31.36 51.31
CA MET A 1 30.56 29.90 51.13
C MET A 1 29.21 29.55 51.71
N GLU A 2 28.23 28.97 51.05
CA GLU A 2 27.93 28.64 49.64
C GLU A 2 26.41 28.35 49.67
N GLU A 3 25.62 28.92 48.75
CA GLU A 3 24.28 28.40 48.47
C GLU A 3 24.41 27.10 47.66
N PRO A 4 23.45 26.16 47.81
CA PRO A 4 22.73 25.78 46.60
C PRO A 4 21.22 25.50 46.81
N ARG A 5 20.43 26.27 46.04
CA ARG A 5 19.34 25.93 45.10
C ARG A 5 18.35 24.76 45.35
N PRO A 6 17.05 24.98 45.05
CA PRO A 6 15.96 24.03 45.21
C PRO A 6 15.94 22.98 44.07
N GLN A 7 15.52 21.75 44.38
CA GLN A 7 15.16 20.77 43.34
C GLN A 7 13.65 20.80 43.09
N GLU A 8 13.33 20.84 41.81
CA GLU A 8 12.04 21.07 41.16
C GLU A 8 11.13 19.83 41.22
N PRO A 9 9.79 20.00 41.07
CA PRO A 9 8.84 18.90 41.04
C PRO A 9 8.90 18.15 39.69
N GLU A 10 8.98 16.81 39.75
CA GLU A 10 8.94 15.96 38.56
C GLU A 10 7.57 16.03 37.86
N THR A 11 7.70 16.19 36.55
CA THR A 11 6.72 16.61 35.55
C THR A 11 5.80 15.46 35.11
N GLU A 12 4.55 15.85 34.82
CA GLU A 12 3.61 15.33 33.82
C GLU A 12 3.71 13.86 33.36
N ARG A 13 2.60 13.13 33.57
CA ARG A 13 2.13 12.15 32.60
C ARG A 13 0.82 12.67 31.99
N ASN A 14 0.95 13.49 30.96
CA ASN A 14 -0.13 13.67 30.00
C ASN A 14 -0.18 12.40 29.14
N GLU A 15 -1.15 11.53 29.41
CA GLU A 15 -1.59 10.53 28.43
C GLU A 15 -2.45 11.26 27.40
N GLU A 16 -1.81 11.93 26.44
CA GLU A 16 -2.47 12.29 25.20
C GLU A 16 -2.38 11.10 24.27
N GLY A 17 -3.55 10.51 23.99
CA GLY A 17 -3.69 9.51 22.94
C GLY A 17 -3.18 10.09 21.64
N GLU A 18 -2.15 9.45 21.08
CA GLU A 18 -1.80 9.57 19.68
C GLU A 18 -2.99 9.08 18.85
N GLU A 19 -3.96 9.97 18.60
CA GLU A 19 -4.66 9.93 17.33
C GLU A 19 -3.57 10.10 16.29
N ALA A 20 -3.19 8.98 15.66
CA ALA A 20 -2.28 8.99 14.53
C ALA A 20 -2.88 9.95 13.50
N GLU A 21 -2.35 11.17 13.43
CA GLU A 21 -2.58 12.06 12.32
C GLU A 21 -2.17 11.27 11.07
N GLU A 22 -3.15 10.78 10.31
CA GLU A 22 -2.93 10.21 9.00
C GLU A 22 -2.40 11.34 8.12
N THR A 23 -1.07 11.54 8.14
CA THR A 23 -0.41 12.44 7.20
C THR A 23 -0.79 11.97 5.79
N PRO A 24 -1.35 12.86 4.95
CA PRO A 24 -1.77 12.48 3.61
C PRO A 24 -0.59 11.87 2.85
N MET A 25 -0.81 10.70 2.23
CA MET A 25 0.25 9.96 1.55
C MET A 25 0.96 10.81 0.49
N GLY A 26 2.26 11.03 0.69
CA GLY A 26 3.16 11.64 -0.28
C GLY A 26 3.82 10.63 -1.22
N GLU A 27 4.71 11.11 -2.09
CA GLU A 27 5.58 10.26 -2.90
C GLU A 27 6.42 9.34 -2.00
N GLY A 28 6.54 8.07 -2.35
CA GLY A 28 7.34 7.12 -1.58
C GLY A 28 6.83 5.67 -1.63
N THR A 29 7.43 4.84 -0.79
CA THR A 29 7.05 3.44 -0.62
C THR A 29 6.10 3.31 0.55
N HIS A 30 4.98 2.61 0.34
CA HIS A 30 3.90 2.46 1.28
C HIS A 30 3.53 0.99 1.43
N ASP A 31 3.28 0.55 2.66
CA ASP A 31 2.75 -0.79 2.90
C ASP A 31 1.24 -0.80 2.61
N THR A 32 0.79 -1.75 1.80
CA THR A 32 -0.64 -1.92 1.48
C THR A 32 -1.39 -2.70 2.58
N GLY A 33 -0.65 -3.36 3.49
CA GLY A 33 -1.21 -4.22 4.54
C GLY A 33 -1.72 -5.57 4.03
N ILE A 34 -1.44 -5.91 2.77
CA ILE A 34 -1.91 -7.15 2.15
C ILE A 34 -0.92 -8.29 2.39
N LEU A 35 -1.46 -9.42 2.85
CA LEU A 35 -0.74 -10.68 3.04
C LEU A 35 -1.50 -11.81 2.32
N VAL A 36 -0.85 -12.46 1.37
CA VAL A 36 -1.38 -13.63 0.65
C VAL A 36 -0.54 -14.84 0.98
N CYS A 37 -1.19 -15.95 1.37
CA CYS A 37 -0.51 -17.20 1.64
C CYS A 37 -0.83 -18.22 0.54
N HIS A 38 0.20 -18.71 -0.16
CA HIS A 38 0.05 -19.84 -1.05
C HIS A 38 0.30 -21.14 -0.27
N VAL A 39 -0.77 -21.91 -0.05
CA VAL A 39 -0.78 -23.05 0.88
C VAL A 39 0.17 -24.16 0.44
N GLU A 40 0.17 -24.52 -0.84
CA GLU A 40 0.95 -25.63 -1.36
C GLU A 40 2.45 -25.41 -1.20
N SER A 41 2.93 -24.21 -1.56
CA SER A 41 4.35 -23.88 -1.46
C SER A 41 4.75 -23.24 -0.13
N LYS A 42 3.80 -23.00 0.78
CA LYS A 42 3.99 -22.31 2.07
C LYS A 42 4.66 -20.93 1.95
N ILE A 43 4.51 -20.28 0.79
CA ILE A 43 5.05 -18.92 0.57
C ILE A 43 4.02 -17.90 1.03
N ARG A 44 4.54 -16.83 1.64
CA ARG A 44 3.78 -15.65 2.04
C ARG A 44 4.24 -14.49 1.18
N TYR A 45 3.28 -13.87 0.51
CA TYR A 45 3.49 -12.69 -0.31
C TYR A 45 2.95 -11.48 0.44
N THR A 46 3.78 -10.45 0.60
CA THR A 46 3.33 -9.12 1.01
C THR A 46 3.35 -8.18 -0.18
N LEU A 47 2.53 -7.14 -0.15
CA LEU A 47 2.43 -6.18 -1.24
C LEU A 47 2.80 -4.76 -0.77
N GLN A 48 3.79 -4.17 -1.43
CA GLN A 48 4.16 -2.76 -1.23
C GLN A 48 3.73 -1.93 -2.42
N ALA A 49 3.46 -0.65 -2.20
CA ALA A 49 3.11 0.29 -3.24
C ALA A 49 4.17 1.40 -3.33
N ILE A 50 4.73 1.62 -4.51
CA ILE A 50 5.54 2.80 -4.78
C ILE A 50 4.62 3.83 -5.45
N VAL A 51 4.39 4.94 -4.76
CA VAL A 51 3.55 6.04 -5.24
C VAL A 51 4.44 7.19 -5.70
N ARG A 52 4.21 7.66 -6.92
CA ARG A 52 4.96 8.78 -7.53
C ARG A 52 4.01 9.71 -8.27
N LYS A 53 4.36 10.98 -8.40
CA LYS A 53 3.56 11.88 -9.25
C LYS A 53 3.56 11.39 -10.69
N GLY A 54 2.38 11.40 -11.31
CA GLY A 54 2.19 10.78 -12.61
C GLY A 54 0.82 11.04 -13.22
N SER A 55 0.42 10.12 -14.11
CA SER A 55 -0.75 10.27 -14.98
C SER A 55 -1.92 9.34 -14.60
N GLY A 56 -1.83 8.63 -13.48
CA GLY A 56 -2.86 7.69 -13.05
C GLY A 56 -2.67 6.28 -13.60
N GLN A 57 -1.42 5.90 -13.84
CA GLN A 57 -1.06 4.56 -14.27
C GLN A 57 -0.83 3.64 -13.08
N ILE A 58 -1.25 2.39 -13.23
CA ILE A 58 -1.05 1.35 -12.23
C ILE A 58 -0.20 0.27 -12.86
N PHE A 59 0.87 -0.10 -12.16
CA PHE A 59 1.82 -1.13 -12.51
C PHE A 59 1.82 -2.21 -11.43
N VAL A 60 2.23 -3.42 -11.82
CA VAL A 60 2.47 -4.53 -10.91
C VAL A 60 3.82 -5.14 -11.28
N ASP A 61 4.79 -5.00 -10.39
CA ASP A 61 6.21 -5.30 -10.63
C ASP A 61 6.71 -4.71 -11.95
N GLY A 62 6.39 -3.43 -12.18
CA GLY A 62 6.79 -2.68 -13.37
C GLY A 62 5.99 -2.97 -14.65
N GLU A 63 5.06 -3.94 -14.64
CA GLU A 63 4.20 -4.23 -15.79
C GLU A 63 2.86 -3.50 -15.68
N PRO A 64 2.36 -2.82 -16.73
CA PRO A 64 1.08 -2.14 -16.67
C PRO A 64 -0.06 -3.11 -16.34
N LEU A 65 -0.91 -2.74 -15.37
CA LEU A 65 -2.04 -3.58 -14.95
C LEU A 65 -3.01 -3.87 -16.11
N THR A 66 -3.12 -2.96 -17.08
CA THR A 66 -3.92 -3.18 -18.30
C THR A 66 -3.38 -4.32 -19.16
N GLU A 67 -2.06 -4.47 -19.28
CA GLU A 67 -1.47 -5.58 -20.03
C GLU A 67 -1.68 -6.92 -19.31
N LEU A 68 -1.56 -6.93 -17.98
CA LEU A 68 -1.83 -8.13 -17.17
C LEU A 68 -3.28 -8.60 -17.29
N MET A 69 -4.23 -7.65 -17.43
CA MET A 69 -5.63 -7.96 -17.67
C MET A 69 -5.88 -8.49 -19.09
N GLU A 70 -5.25 -7.89 -20.10
CA GLU A 70 -5.38 -8.32 -21.50
C GLU A 70 -4.85 -9.75 -21.72
N ARG A 71 -3.79 -10.12 -21.00
CA ARG A 71 -3.20 -11.47 -21.03
C ARG A 71 -3.97 -12.49 -20.19
N GLY A 72 -4.96 -12.05 -19.40
CA GLY A 72 -5.72 -12.91 -18.49
C GLY A 72 -4.95 -13.33 -17.23
N THR A 73 -3.77 -12.74 -16.96
CA THR A 73 -3.00 -12.96 -15.73
C THR A 73 -3.75 -12.43 -14.50
N VAL A 74 -4.55 -11.38 -14.68
CA VAL A 74 -5.40 -10.80 -13.63
C VAL A 74 -6.84 -10.71 -14.11
N SER A 75 -7.75 -11.29 -13.33
CA SER A 75 -9.18 -11.28 -13.66
C SER A 75 -9.80 -9.88 -13.54
N ARG A 76 -10.53 -9.47 -14.59
CA ARG A 76 -11.40 -8.27 -14.73
C ARG A 76 -11.44 -7.27 -13.54
N LEU A 77 -10.49 -6.33 -13.52
CA LEU A 77 -10.46 -5.16 -12.62
C LEU A 77 -10.97 -3.85 -13.27
N ALA A 78 -11.60 -3.94 -14.44
CA ALA A 78 -11.89 -2.77 -15.29
C ALA A 78 -12.78 -1.72 -14.60
N ASP A 79 -13.79 -2.16 -13.84
CA ASP A 79 -14.70 -1.26 -13.14
C ASP A 79 -14.01 -0.52 -11.99
N LEU A 80 -13.16 -1.21 -11.23
CA LEU A 80 -12.32 -0.59 -10.21
C LEU A 80 -11.44 0.47 -10.85
N LEU A 81 -10.64 0.11 -11.87
CA LEU A 81 -9.75 1.03 -12.57
C LEU A 81 -10.45 2.29 -13.08
N ARG A 82 -11.68 2.14 -13.57
CA ARG A 82 -12.50 3.27 -14.03
C ARG A 82 -12.88 4.19 -12.89
N THR A 83 -13.25 3.67 -11.74
CA THR A 83 -13.54 4.44 -10.53
C THR A 83 -12.28 5.14 -10.01
N LEU A 84 -11.16 4.40 -9.87
CA LEU A 84 -9.92 4.95 -9.33
C LEU A 84 -9.35 6.09 -10.16
N ARG A 85 -9.38 5.96 -11.50
CA ARG A 85 -8.91 6.99 -12.44
C ARG A 85 -9.76 8.26 -12.42
N ARG A 86 -11.05 8.16 -12.09
CA ARG A 86 -11.94 9.32 -12.08
C ARG A 86 -11.74 10.21 -10.85
N GLU A 87 -11.43 9.61 -9.72
CA GLU A 87 -11.55 10.28 -8.42
C GLU A 87 -10.21 10.53 -7.72
N ARG A 88 -9.26 9.59 -7.73
CA ARG A 88 -8.10 9.64 -6.82
C ARG A 88 -6.73 9.49 -7.49
N LEU A 89 -6.65 8.91 -8.69
CA LEU A 89 -5.35 8.59 -9.32
C LEU A 89 -4.85 9.61 -10.34
N LYS A 90 -5.59 10.67 -10.67
CA LYS A 90 -5.24 11.55 -11.82
C LYS A 90 -3.83 12.15 -11.79
N SER A 91 -3.21 12.22 -10.62
CA SER A 91 -1.88 12.81 -10.42
C SER A 91 -0.85 11.83 -9.87
N TRP A 92 -1.19 10.55 -9.76
CA TRP A 92 -0.39 9.54 -9.08
C TRP A 92 -0.25 8.27 -9.92
N ASP A 93 0.98 7.88 -10.20
CA ASP A 93 1.28 6.54 -10.66
C ASP A 93 1.59 5.64 -9.45
N ILE A 94 1.12 4.40 -9.50
CA ILE A 94 1.32 3.40 -8.44
C ILE A 94 1.96 2.16 -9.06
N ASP A 95 3.05 1.70 -8.48
CA ASP A 95 3.65 0.40 -8.78
C ASP A 95 3.51 -0.54 -7.58
N LEU A 96 2.80 -1.65 -7.76
CA LEU A 96 2.58 -2.65 -6.73
C LEU A 96 3.62 -3.75 -6.83
N HIS A 97 4.35 -3.98 -5.75
CA HIS A 97 5.44 -4.94 -5.69
C HIS A 97 5.12 -6.10 -4.76
N PHE A 98 5.18 -7.31 -5.29
CA PHE A 98 5.15 -8.52 -4.50
C PHE A 98 6.52 -8.77 -3.87
N SER A 99 6.54 -9.22 -2.62
CA SER A 99 7.77 -9.57 -1.91
C SER A 99 8.55 -10.73 -2.54
N ASP A 100 7.89 -11.55 -3.35
CA ASP A 100 8.50 -12.69 -4.04
C ASP A 100 7.96 -12.77 -5.48
N PRO A 101 8.83 -12.77 -6.51
CA PRO A 101 8.42 -12.71 -7.92
C PRO A 101 7.75 -14.00 -8.43
N SER A 102 7.79 -15.10 -7.67
CA SER A 102 7.13 -16.36 -8.04
C SER A 102 5.61 -16.29 -8.03
N TRP A 103 5.02 -15.18 -7.59
CA TRP A 103 3.57 -14.98 -7.56
C TRP A 103 2.93 -15.22 -8.94
N ARG A 104 3.61 -14.85 -10.03
CA ARG A 104 3.10 -14.99 -11.40
C ARG A 104 2.80 -16.43 -11.80
N GLU A 105 3.56 -17.37 -11.25
CA GLU A 105 3.46 -18.79 -11.59
C GLU A 105 2.58 -19.56 -10.59
N ARG A 106 2.31 -18.97 -9.42
CA ARG A 106 1.74 -19.68 -8.27
C ARG A 106 0.37 -19.16 -7.85
N LEU A 107 0.11 -17.87 -7.99
CA LEU A 107 -1.18 -17.31 -7.65
C LEU A 107 -2.09 -17.39 -8.87
N VAL A 108 -3.29 -17.92 -8.66
CA VAL A 108 -4.31 -17.97 -9.71
C VAL A 108 -4.85 -16.56 -10.00
N PRO A 109 -5.31 -16.28 -11.24
CA PRO A 109 -5.74 -14.94 -11.64
C PRO A 109 -6.81 -14.29 -10.75
N GLU A 110 -7.70 -15.07 -10.15
CA GLU A 110 -8.75 -14.58 -9.24
C GLU A 110 -8.17 -14.10 -7.91
N VAL A 111 -7.20 -14.84 -7.36
CA VAL A 111 -6.51 -14.45 -6.13
C VAL A 111 -5.70 -13.19 -6.39
N LEU A 112 -5.04 -13.10 -7.55
CA LEU A 112 -4.33 -11.88 -7.96
C LEU A 112 -5.26 -10.68 -8.08
N ALA A 113 -6.39 -10.83 -8.77
CA ALA A 113 -7.37 -9.76 -8.91
C ALA A 113 -7.88 -9.26 -7.56
N TYR A 114 -8.24 -10.18 -6.66
CA TYR A 114 -8.68 -9.85 -5.31
C TYR A 114 -7.59 -9.13 -4.52
N THR A 115 -6.36 -9.68 -4.53
CA THR A 115 -5.20 -9.11 -3.83
C THR A 115 -4.91 -7.68 -4.28
N LEU A 116 -4.89 -7.45 -5.60
CA LEU A 116 -4.64 -6.13 -6.17
C LEU A 116 -5.79 -5.15 -5.87
N ASN A 117 -7.04 -5.63 -5.89
CA ASN A 117 -8.19 -4.81 -5.51
C ASN A 117 -8.09 -4.31 -4.07
N GLU A 118 -7.82 -5.22 -3.13
CA GLU A 118 -7.70 -4.87 -1.71
C GLU A 118 -6.50 -3.95 -1.48
N ALA A 119 -5.36 -4.24 -2.11
CA ALA A 119 -4.17 -3.39 -2.01
C ALA A 119 -4.44 -1.96 -2.46
N LEU A 120 -5.07 -1.80 -3.63
CA LEU A 120 -5.42 -0.48 -4.17
C LEU A 120 -6.48 0.21 -3.31
N THR A 121 -7.46 -0.52 -2.80
CA THR A 121 -8.50 0.04 -1.93
C THR A 121 -7.91 0.57 -0.62
N ASN A 122 -7.04 -0.23 0.02
CA ASN A 122 -6.33 0.16 1.24
C ASN A 122 -5.42 1.35 1.00
N LEU A 123 -4.61 1.30 -0.07
CA LEU A 123 -3.70 2.38 -0.43
C LEU A 123 -4.47 3.68 -0.67
N LEU A 124 -5.57 3.59 -1.41
CA LEU A 124 -6.36 4.77 -1.74
C LEU A 124 -7.13 5.31 -0.56
N SER A 125 -7.59 4.49 0.39
CA SER A 125 -8.20 5.04 1.61
C SER A 125 -7.27 6.01 2.36
N ARG A 126 -5.95 5.88 2.17
CA ARG A 126 -4.90 6.69 2.82
C ARG A 126 -4.35 7.84 1.95
N LEU A 127 -4.80 7.94 0.69
CA LEU A 127 -4.44 9.00 -0.28
C LEU A 127 -5.45 10.15 -0.27
#